data_AF-A0A7C3HFX2-F1
#
_entry.id   AF-A0A7C3HFX2-F1
#
_cell.length_a   1.000
_cell.length_b   1.000
_cell.length_c   1.000
_cell.angle_alpha   90.00
_cell.angle_beta   90.00
_cell.angle_gamma   90.00
#
_symmetry.space_group_name_H-M   'P 1'
#
loop_
_entity.id
_entity.type
_entity.pdbx_description
1 polymer ?
#
loop_
_entity_poly.entity_id
_entity_poly.type
_entity_poly.pdbx_seq_one_letter_code
_entity_poly.pdbx_strand_id
1 'polypeptide(L)'
;MLDPQTQQHITRLLALPREIARVGRQLTALRAEKRELENDLKKRAAQARLMARRTPEFQVLKGAAAQEDFLTVAVLEDIEWEADHKRLLQLQAAIDKLQVEKDELQDEHQSLRAALEGKYAELLERALTEARMAQQLITGRPMA
;
A
#
# COMPACT_ATOMS: atom_id res chain seq x y z
N MET A 1 -36.18 -5.85 -12.28
CA MET A 1 -35.48 -5.21 -11.15
C MET A 1 -34.16 -5.95 -10.95
N LEU A 2 -33.05 -5.23 -10.74
CA LEU A 2 -31.78 -5.87 -10.37
C LEU A 2 -31.95 -6.56 -9.02
N ASP A 3 -31.39 -7.76 -8.87
CA ASP A 3 -31.41 -8.44 -7.58
C ASP A 3 -30.61 -7.64 -6.53
N PRO A 4 -30.99 -7.74 -5.23
CA PRO A 4 -30.36 -6.97 -4.17
C PRO A 4 -28.84 -7.17 -4.08
N GLN A 5 -28.35 -8.36 -4.40
CA GLN A 5 -26.92 -8.69 -4.36
C GLN A 5 -26.15 -7.93 -5.45
N THR A 6 -26.68 -7.84 -6.67
CA THR A 6 -26.07 -7.01 -7.73
C THR A 6 -26.07 -5.52 -7.38
N GLN A 7 -27.13 -5.00 -6.74
CA GLN A 7 -27.13 -3.60 -6.28
C GLN A 7 -26.06 -3.35 -5.21
N GLN A 8 -25.84 -4.30 -4.30
CA GLN A 8 -24.77 -4.23 -3.31
C GLN A 8 -23.38 -4.24 -3.98
N HIS A 9 -23.14 -5.15 -4.94
CA HIS A 9 -21.89 -5.21 -5.67
C HIS A 9 -21.60 -3.91 -6.44
N ILE A 10 -22.60 -3.31 -7.10
CA ILE A 10 -22.45 -2.02 -7.79
C ILE A 10 -22.11 -0.91 -6.79
N THR A 11 -22.81 -0.86 -5.66
CA THR A 11 -22.56 0.15 -4.62
C THR A 11 -21.14 0.03 -4.07
N ARG A 12 -20.68 -1.19 -3.80
CA ARG A 12 -19.30 -1.45 -3.35
C ARG A 12 -18.27 -1.07 -4.41
N LEU A 13 -18.49 -1.47 -5.66
CA LEU A 13 -17.61 -1.14 -6.78
C LEU A 13 -17.42 0.38 -6.94
N LEU A 14 -18.49 1.16 -6.78
CA LEU A 14 -18.43 2.62 -6.86
C LEU A 14 -17.75 3.28 -5.65
N ALA A 15 -17.75 2.63 -4.48
CA ALA A 15 -17.10 3.12 -3.27
C ALA A 15 -15.57 2.88 -3.28
N LEU A 16 -15.14 1.74 -3.81
CA LEU A 16 -13.73 1.29 -3.80
C LEU A 16 -12.72 2.32 -4.32
N PRO A 17 -12.93 3.03 -5.46
CA PRO A 17 -11.99 4.03 -5.93
C PRO A 17 -11.69 5.14 -4.92
N ARG A 18 -12.69 5.53 -4.11
CA ARG A 18 -12.52 6.56 -3.08
C ARG A 18 -11.69 6.03 -1.90
N GLU A 19 -11.91 4.78 -1.51
CA GLU A 19 -11.15 4.09 -0.47
C GLU A 19 -9.68 3.90 -0.89
N ILE A 20 -9.44 3.40 -2.11
CA ILE A 20 -8.10 3.25 -2.70
C ILE A 20 -7.38 4.61 -2.73
N ALA A 21 -8.06 5.68 -3.14
CA ALA A 21 -7.48 7.02 -3.15
C ALA A 21 -7.16 7.53 -1.74
N ARG A 22 -8.00 7.22 -0.75
CA ARG A 22 -7.76 7.58 0.66
C ARG A 22 -6.51 6.89 1.20
N VAL A 23 -6.40 5.57 1.03
CA VAL A 23 -5.22 4.79 1.43
C VAL A 23 -3.98 5.28 0.68
N GLY A 24 -4.11 5.58 -0.62
CA GLY A 24 -3.04 6.15 -1.42
C GLY A 24 -2.50 7.48 -0.87
N ARG A 25 -3.35 8.39 -0.40
CA ARG A 25 -2.92 9.64 0.25
C ARG A 25 -2.21 9.38 1.58
N GLN A 26 -2.70 8.43 2.38
CA GLN A 26 -2.05 8.05 3.64
C GLN A 26 -0.65 7.46 3.40
N LEU A 27 -0.50 6.59 2.40
CA LEU A 27 0.80 6.05 2.00
C LEU A 27 1.78 7.15 1.57
N THR A 28 1.32 8.14 0.77
CA THR A 28 2.16 9.26 0.39
C THR A 28 2.63 10.07 1.59
N ALA A 29 1.72 10.36 2.53
CA ALA A 29 2.06 11.09 3.76
C ALA A 29 3.09 10.33 4.61
N LEU A 30 2.86 9.03 4.87
CA LEU A 30 3.80 8.21 5.66
C LEU A 30 5.15 8.05 4.98
N ARG A 31 5.19 7.93 3.64
CA ARG A 31 6.46 7.89 2.89
C ARG A 31 7.22 9.21 2.95
N ALA A 32 6.52 10.34 2.99
CA ALA A 32 7.15 11.64 3.20
C ALA A 32 7.73 11.74 4.62
N GLU A 33 6.93 11.41 5.65
CA GLU A 33 7.36 11.39 7.05
C GLU A 33 8.58 10.47 7.24
N LYS A 34 8.56 9.28 6.63
CA LYS A 34 9.69 8.34 6.65
C LYS A 34 10.96 8.96 6.07
N ARG A 35 10.87 9.62 4.91
CA ARG A 35 12.04 10.25 4.24
C ARG A 35 12.60 11.40 5.06
N GLU A 36 11.74 12.20 5.67
CA GLU A 36 12.16 13.29 6.56
C GLU A 36 12.91 12.73 7.77
N LEU A 37 12.33 11.72 8.43
CA LEU A 37 12.94 11.06 9.58
C LEU A 37 14.27 10.36 9.25
N GLU A 38 14.38 9.71 8.08
CA GLU A 38 15.65 9.14 7.59
C GLU A 38 16.74 10.20 7.43
N ASN A 39 16.38 11.40 6.94
CA ASN A 39 17.33 12.49 6.79
C ASN A 39 17.75 13.06 8.15
N ASP A 40 16.82 13.17 9.09
CA ASP A 40 17.11 13.69 10.43
C ASP A 40 17.95 12.70 11.25
N LEU A 41 17.69 11.39 11.13
CA LEU A 41 18.55 10.35 11.69
C LEU A 41 19.99 10.42 11.16
N LYS A 42 20.18 10.68 9.87
CA LYS A 42 21.52 10.87 9.27
C LYS A 42 22.23 12.10 9.85
N LYS A 43 21.51 13.22 9.99
CA LYS A 43 22.06 14.45 10.59
C LYS A 43 22.44 14.21 12.05
N ARG A 44 21.57 13.58 12.85
CA ARG A 44 21.83 13.30 14.27
C ARG A 44 22.99 12.32 14.43
N ALA A 45 23.06 11.26 13.62
CA ALA A 45 24.20 10.34 13.62
C ALA A 45 25.52 11.07 13.30
N ALA A 46 25.52 12.01 12.36
CA ALA A 46 26.70 12.82 12.08
C ALA A 46 27.08 13.72 13.26
N GLN A 47 26.11 14.33 13.93
CA GLN A 47 26.33 15.16 15.12
C GLN A 47 26.89 14.34 16.29
N ALA A 48 26.30 13.18 16.60
CA ALA A 48 26.78 12.27 17.64
C ALA A 48 28.23 11.85 17.37
N ARG A 49 28.55 11.47 16.13
CA ARG A 49 29.93 11.17 15.71
C ARG A 49 30.88 12.36 15.88
N LEU A 50 30.45 13.58 15.53
CA LEU A 50 31.28 14.78 15.68
C LEU A 50 31.55 15.10 17.15
N MET A 51 30.57 14.92 18.03
CA MET A 51 30.75 15.09 19.48
C MET A 51 31.68 14.01 20.05
N ALA A 52 31.47 12.76 19.67
CA ALA A 52 32.31 11.62 20.07
C ALA A 52 33.79 11.84 19.71
N ARG A 53 34.09 12.40 18.53
CA ARG A 53 35.47 12.72 18.10
C ARG A 53 36.18 13.75 18.99
N ARG A 54 35.43 14.56 19.74
CA ARG A 54 35.98 15.59 20.63
C ARG A 54 36.32 15.03 22.02
N THR A 55 35.90 13.80 22.32
CA THR A 55 36.10 13.18 23.62
C THR A 55 37.55 12.72 23.81
N PRO A 56 38.11 12.79 25.04
CA PRO A 56 39.43 12.24 25.34
C PRO A 56 39.56 10.74 25.03
N GLU A 57 38.49 9.98 25.26
CA GLU A 57 38.39 8.54 24.99
C GLU A 57 38.66 8.24 23.52
N PHE A 58 38.12 9.06 22.61
CA PHE A 58 38.37 8.91 21.18
C PHE A 58 39.84 9.19 20.80
N GLN A 59 40.48 10.18 21.45
CA GLN A 59 41.84 10.60 21.11
C GLN A 59 42.92 9.55 21.44
N VAL A 60 42.66 8.68 22.41
CA VAL A 60 43.58 7.61 22.81
C VAL A 60 43.44 6.34 21.97
N LEU A 61 42.36 6.20 21.18
CA LEU A 61 42.13 5.04 20.33
C LEU A 61 43.12 5.00 19.17
N LYS A 62 43.77 3.84 19.01
CA LYS A 62 44.69 3.55 17.92
C LYS A 62 44.03 2.61 16.91
N GLY A 63 44.06 3.01 15.64
CA GLY A 63 43.57 2.21 14.53
C GLY A 63 42.14 2.57 14.10
N ALA A 64 41.91 2.50 12.80
CA ALA A 64 40.66 2.95 12.17
C ALA A 64 39.44 2.12 12.62
N ALA A 65 39.61 0.81 12.85
CA ALA A 65 38.52 -0.06 13.27
C ALA A 65 37.99 0.31 14.66
N ALA A 66 38.87 0.43 15.66
CA ALA A 66 38.48 0.81 17.02
C ALA A 66 37.86 2.22 17.08
N GLN A 67 38.34 3.15 16.25
CA GLN A 67 37.74 4.47 16.11
C GLN A 67 36.33 4.39 15.52
N GLU A 68 36.10 3.59 14.48
CA GLU A 68 34.77 3.45 13.88
C GLU A 68 33.78 2.73 14.80
N ASP A 69 34.24 1.71 15.54
CA ASP A 69 33.41 1.03 16.55
C ASP A 69 32.96 2.01 17.63
N PHE A 70 33.87 2.84 18.16
CA PHE A 70 33.54 3.88 19.14
C PHE A 70 32.52 4.89 18.59
N LEU A 71 32.70 5.34 17.35
CA LEU A 71 31.77 6.26 16.70
C LEU A 71 30.39 5.63 16.47
N THR A 72 30.35 4.32 16.19
CA THR A 72 29.10 3.58 16.03
C THR A 72 28.36 3.47 17.35
N VAL A 73 29.06 3.12 18.43
CA VAL A 73 28.47 3.05 19.78
C VAL A 73 27.93 4.42 20.20
N ALA A 74 28.67 5.50 19.97
CA ALA A 74 28.21 6.85 20.33
C ALA A 74 26.91 7.27 19.62
N VAL A 75 26.64 6.76 18.42
CA VAL A 75 25.36 6.97 17.73
C VAL A 75 24.25 6.12 18.35
N LEU A 76 24.54 4.88 18.74
CA LEU A 76 23.57 3.97 19.34
C LEU A 76 23.19 4.36 20.78
N GLU A 77 24.09 5.02 21.50
CA GLU A 77 23.84 5.54 22.85
C GLU A 77 23.06 6.88 22.85
N ASP A 78 22.91 7.52 21.69
CA ASP A 78 22.08 8.70 21.53
C ASP A 78 20.59 8.32 21.63
N ILE A 79 19.97 8.72 22.74
CA ILE A 79 18.58 8.39 23.09
C ILE A 79 17.60 8.91 22.03
N GLU A 80 17.85 10.10 21.49
CA GLU A 80 16.98 10.68 20.48
C GLU A 80 17.13 9.96 19.13
N TRP A 81 18.35 9.53 18.79
CA TRP A 81 18.60 8.69 17.62
C TRP A 81 17.88 7.34 17.75
N GLU A 82 17.96 6.69 18.92
CA GLU A 82 17.28 5.41 19.17
C GLU A 82 15.76 5.55 19.07
N ALA A 83 15.19 6.61 19.65
CA ALA A 83 13.76 6.90 19.59
C ALA A 83 13.27 7.12 18.14
N ASP A 84 14.00 7.93 17.37
CA ASP A 84 13.68 8.19 15.97
C ASP A 84 13.88 6.94 15.10
N HIS A 85 14.87 6.10 15.41
CA HIS A 85 15.07 4.83 14.72
C HIS A 85 13.90 3.87 14.97
N LYS A 86 13.43 3.77 16.21
CA LYS A 86 12.21 3.00 16.55
C LYS A 86 10.99 3.54 15.81
N ARG A 87 10.82 4.86 15.75
CA ARG A 87 9.73 5.50 14.98
C ARG A 87 9.83 5.17 13.49
N LEU A 88 11.03 5.15 12.92
CA LEU A 88 11.25 4.78 11.52
C LEU A 88 10.78 3.34 11.23
N LEU A 89 11.06 2.39 12.13
CA LEU A 89 10.59 1.01 12.01
C LEU A 89 9.05 0.93 12.09
N GLN A 90 8.43 1.71 12.98
CA GLN A 90 6.97 1.79 13.06
C GLN A 90 6.34 2.36 11.78
N LEU A 91 6.95 3.41 11.20
CA LEU A 91 6.50 3.98 9.93
C LEU A 91 6.62 2.98 8.79
N GLN A 92 7.70 2.22 8.74
CA GLN A 92 7.87 1.16 7.74
C GLN A 92 6.77 0.10 7.87
N ALA A 93 6.52 -0.42 9.07
CA ALA A 93 5.45 -1.38 9.31
C ALA A 93 4.05 -0.83 8.94
N ALA A 94 3.78 0.44 9.24
CA ALA A 94 2.53 1.10 8.87
C ALA A 94 2.37 1.25 7.35
N ILE A 95 3.46 1.58 6.64
CA ILE A 95 3.48 1.64 5.17
C ILE A 95 3.20 0.27 4.58
N ASP A 96 3.85 -0.78 5.07
CA ASP A 96 3.68 -2.14 4.55
C ASP A 96 2.24 -2.62 4.74
N LYS A 97 1.65 -2.38 5.92
CA LYS A 97 0.24 -2.70 6.19
C LYS A 97 -0.71 -1.98 5.23
N LEU A 98 -0.54 -0.67 5.03
CA LEU A 98 -1.40 0.11 4.15
C LEU A 98 -1.18 -0.22 2.67
N GLN A 99 0.02 -0.68 2.30
CA GLN A 99 0.30 -1.16 0.96
C GLN A 99 -0.51 -2.43 0.68
N VAL A 100 -0.50 -3.39 1.61
CA VAL A 100 -1.34 -4.59 1.52
C VAL A 100 -2.83 -4.23 1.46
N GLU A 101 -3.32 -3.35 2.33
CA GLU A 101 -4.73 -2.91 2.30
C GLU A 101 -5.09 -2.28 0.95
N LYS A 102 -4.20 -1.47 0.36
CA LYS A 102 -4.43 -0.88 -0.95
C LYS A 102 -4.52 -1.93 -2.05
N ASP A 103 -3.63 -2.92 -2.03
CA ASP A 103 -3.56 -3.98 -3.03
C ASP A 103 -4.82 -4.87 -2.93
N GLU A 104 -5.26 -5.22 -1.72
CA GLU A 104 -6.51 -5.93 -1.47
C GLU A 104 -7.74 -5.16 -2.01
N LEU A 105 -7.82 -3.85 -1.79
CA LEU A 105 -8.91 -3.01 -2.32
C LEU A 105 -8.88 -2.94 -3.86
N GLN A 106 -7.70 -2.97 -4.47
CA GLN A 106 -7.54 -3.00 -5.92
C GLN A 106 -7.99 -4.34 -6.51
N ASP A 107 -7.62 -5.44 -5.86
CA ASP A 107 -8.04 -6.78 -6.24
C ASP A 107 -9.55 -6.96 -6.07
N GLU A 108 -10.13 -6.45 -4.99
CA GLU A 108 -11.59 -6.43 -4.78
C GLU A 108 -12.29 -5.67 -5.92
N HIS A 109 -11.77 -4.49 -6.30
CA HIS A 109 -12.35 -3.68 -7.35
C HIS A 109 -12.32 -4.38 -8.71
N GLN A 110 -11.19 -5.01 -9.05
CA GLN A 110 -11.06 -5.78 -10.30
C GLN A 110 -11.97 -7.00 -10.32
N SER A 111 -12.05 -7.72 -9.20
CA SER A 111 -12.84 -8.94 -9.05
C SER A 111 -14.34 -8.65 -9.16
N LEU A 112 -14.83 -7.62 -8.47
CA LEU A 112 -16.23 -7.18 -8.53
C LEU A 112 -16.61 -6.70 -9.93
N ARG A 113 -15.71 -5.97 -10.60
CA ARG A 113 -15.93 -5.51 -11.96
C ARG A 113 -16.06 -6.70 -12.92
N ALA A 114 -15.13 -7.65 -12.88
CA ALA A 114 -15.15 -8.83 -13.73
C ALA A 114 -16.41 -9.69 -13.47
N ALA A 115 -16.80 -9.87 -12.21
CA ALA A 115 -18.00 -10.61 -11.84
C ALA A 115 -19.28 -9.95 -12.37
N LEU A 116 -19.37 -8.62 -12.30
CA LEU A 116 -20.51 -7.89 -12.86
C LEU A 116 -20.54 -7.95 -14.38
N GLU A 117 -19.41 -7.72 -15.05
CA GLU A 117 -19.28 -7.83 -16.51
C GLU A 117 -19.69 -9.23 -17.00
N GLY A 118 -19.25 -10.30 -16.32
CA GLY A 118 -19.64 -11.67 -16.62
C GLY A 118 -21.15 -11.92 -16.44
N LYS A 119 -21.72 -11.48 -15.31
CA LYS A 119 -23.18 -11.63 -15.06
C LYS A 119 -24.02 -10.91 -16.10
N TYR A 120 -23.61 -9.71 -16.53
CA TYR A 120 -24.33 -8.98 -17.58
C TYR A 120 -24.16 -9.62 -18.95
N ALA A 121 -22.99 -10.17 -19.28
CA ALA A 121 -22.78 -10.92 -20.52
C ALA A 121 -23.72 -12.15 -20.59
N GLU A 122 -23.82 -12.93 -19.51
CA GLU A 122 -24.73 -14.08 -19.42
C GLU A 122 -26.21 -13.68 -19.59
N LEU A 123 -26.63 -12.57 -18.96
CA LEU A 123 -28.00 -12.07 -19.08
C LEU A 123 -28.32 -11.63 -20.51
N LEU A 124 -27.37 -10.97 -21.18
CA LEU A 124 -27.51 -10.56 -22.58
C LEU A 124 -27.58 -11.77 -23.51
N GLU A 125 -26.73 -12.78 -23.32
CA GLU A 125 -26.77 -14.01 -24.11
C GLU A 125 -28.09 -14.76 -23.96
N ARG A 126 -28.60 -14.87 -22.73
CA ARG A 126 -29.92 -15.48 -22.47
C ARG A 126 -31.04 -14.70 -23.16
N ALA A 127 -31.09 -13.38 -23.00
CA ALA A 127 -32.10 -12.54 -23.62
C ALA A 127 -32.06 -12.62 -25.17
N LEU A 128 -30.87 -12.64 -25.76
CA LEU A 128 -30.69 -12.81 -27.21
C LEU A 128 -31.15 -14.20 -27.68
N THR A 129 -30.86 -15.24 -26.90
CA THR A 129 -31.27 -16.62 -27.20
C THR A 129 -32.79 -16.78 -27.12
N GLU A 130 -33.42 -16.25 -26.07
CA GLU A 130 -34.86 -16.24 -25.89
C GLU A 130 -35.56 -15.46 -27.01
N ALA A 131 -35.05 -14.28 -27.38
CA ALA A 131 -35.59 -13.49 -28.49
C ALA A 131 -35.51 -14.24 -29.82
N ARG A 132 -34.39 -14.93 -30.10
CA ARG A 132 -34.22 -15.77 -31.29
C ARG A 132 -35.22 -16.94 -31.32
N MET A 133 -35.41 -17.63 -30.19
CA MET A 133 -36.39 -18.71 -30.07
C MET A 133 -37.82 -18.21 -30.25
N ALA A 134 -38.18 -17.08 -29.63
CA ALA A 134 -39.50 -16.46 -29.81
C ALA A 134 -39.77 -16.08 -31.28
N GLN A 135 -38.76 -15.53 -31.97
CA GLN A 135 -38.87 -15.17 -33.38
C GLN A 135 -39.01 -16.40 -34.29
N GLN A 136 -38.39 -17.53 -33.95
CA GLN A 136 -38.58 -18.80 -34.66
C GLN A 136 -40.00 -19.35 -34.51
N LEU A 137 -40.57 -19.29 -33.30
CA LEU A 137 -41.95 -19.72 -33.06
C LEU A 137 -42.96 -18.88 -33.85
N ILE A 138 -42.67 -17.59 -34.04
CA ILE A 138 -43.50 -16.68 -34.84
C ILE A 138 -43.34 -16.91 -36.34
N THR A 139 -42.13 -17.24 -36.82
CA THR A 139 -41.82 -17.30 -38.27
C THR A 139 -41.81 -18.72 -38.86
N GLY A 140 -41.84 -19.78 -38.05
CA GLY A 140 -41.93 -21.17 -38.49
C GLY A 140 -40.72 -21.72 -39.24
N ARG A 141 -39.59 -20.99 -39.31
CA ARG A 141 -38.35 -21.45 -39.97
C ARG A 141 -37.37 -22.06 -38.96
N PRO A 142 -36.82 -23.27 -39.21
CA PRO A 142 -35.80 -23.87 -38.36
C PRO A 142 -34.43 -23.17 -38.50
N MET A 143 -33.60 -23.25 -37.44
CA MET A 143 -32.21 -22.78 -37.44
C MET A 143 -31.40 -23.49 -38.54
N ALA A 144 -30.71 -22.71 -39.37
CA ALA A 144 -29.66 -23.19 -40.27
C ALA A 144 -28.29 -23.08 -39.60
#